data_AF-A0A315QU08-F1
#
_entry.id   AF-A0A315QU08-F1
#
_cell.length_a   1.000
_cell.length_b   1.000
_cell.length_c   1.000
_cell.angle_alpha   90.00
_cell.angle_beta   90.00
_cell.angle_gamma   90.00
#
_symmetry.space_group_name_H-M   'P 1'
#
loop_
_entity.id
_entity.type
_entity.pdbx_description
1 polymer ?
#
loop_
_entity_poly.entity_id
_entity_poly.type
_entity_poly.pdbx_seq_one_letter_code
_entity_poly.pdbx_strand_id
1 'polypeptide(L)'
;ASVDRFNESDGFGCMILSPRAAGTGLNITGANHVIHYTRWWNPAVEQQATDRVYRIGQEKEVNVYYPIMTADRETVEEKLHRLLEEKKRLAKNIIVPNNPIQGELMKEMDQEME
;
A
#
# COMPACT_ATOMS: atom_id res chain seq x y z
N ALA A 1 13.53 -13.24 15.95
CA ALA A 1 13.88 -12.76 17.30
C ALA A 1 13.17 -11.45 17.66
N SER A 2 13.50 -10.30 17.04
CA SER A 2 12.86 -9.01 17.42
C SER A 2 11.40 -8.90 16.95
N VAL A 3 11.10 -9.38 15.73
CA VAL A 3 9.73 -9.39 15.17
C VAL A 3 8.82 -10.35 15.95
N ASP A 4 9.29 -11.56 16.24
CA ASP A 4 8.51 -12.56 16.99
C ASP A 4 8.13 -12.02 18.37
N ARG A 5 9.10 -11.43 19.09
CA ARG A 5 8.85 -10.77 20.38
C ARG A 5 7.82 -9.64 20.28
N PHE A 6 7.84 -8.87 19.20
CA PHE A 6 6.85 -7.80 18.98
C PHE A 6 5.46 -8.36 18.67
N ASN A 7 5.38 -9.46 17.92
CA ASN A 7 4.11 -10.11 17.62
C ASN A 7 3.48 -10.80 18.84
N GLU A 8 4.31 -11.32 19.75
CA GLU A 8 3.89 -12.01 20.98
C GLU A 8 3.66 -11.06 22.16
N SER A 9 4.07 -9.80 22.06
CA SER A 9 3.91 -8.84 23.15
C SER A 9 2.48 -8.33 23.27
N ASP A 10 1.90 -8.48 24.46
CA ASP A 10 0.61 -7.89 24.80
C ASP A 10 0.71 -6.39 25.13
N GLY A 11 -0.37 -5.67 24.86
CA GLY A 11 -0.49 -4.25 25.19
C GLY A 11 0.10 -3.32 24.12
N PHE A 12 0.57 -2.14 24.55
CA PHE A 12 1.11 -1.13 23.64
C PHE A 12 2.57 -1.40 23.31
N GLY A 13 2.89 -1.43 22.01
CA GLY A 13 4.24 -1.59 21.51
C GLY A 13 4.46 -0.76 20.25
N CYS A 14 5.72 -0.40 19.98
CA CYS A 14 6.12 0.28 18.76
C CYS A 14 7.32 -0.43 18.15
N MET A 15 7.29 -0.61 16.83
CA MET A 15 8.41 -1.11 16.05
C MET A 15 8.77 -0.08 14.98
N ILE A 16 10.04 0.33 14.96
CA ILE A 16 10.56 1.27 13.96
C ILE A 16 11.29 0.48 12.89
N LEU A 17 10.93 0.73 11.63
CA LEU A 17 11.46 0.03 10.47
C LEU A 17 11.88 1.04 9.41
N SER A 18 12.93 0.71 8.66
CA SER A 18 13.23 1.45 7.44
C SER A 18 12.30 0.98 6.31
N PRO A 19 11.94 1.86 5.35
CA PRO A 19 11.16 1.44 4.18
C PRO A 19 11.81 0.31 3.37
N ARG A 20 13.14 0.21 3.39
CA ARG A 20 13.87 -0.89 2.71
C ARG A 20 13.65 -2.25 3.37
N ALA A 21 13.33 -2.28 4.66
CA ALA A 21 13.03 -3.53 5.36
C ALA A 21 11.76 -4.22 4.80
N ALA A 22 10.88 -3.49 4.11
CA ALA A 22 9.71 -4.04 3.44
C ALA A 22 10.04 -5.13 2.40
N GLY A 23 11.24 -5.11 1.82
CA GLY A 23 11.68 -6.12 0.86
C GLY A 23 12.15 -7.45 1.48
N THR A 24 12.28 -7.52 2.80
CA THR A 24 12.92 -8.65 3.49
C THR A 24 11.97 -9.78 3.89
N GLY A 25 10.67 -9.63 3.66
CA GLY A 25 9.71 -10.72 3.90
C GLY A 25 9.16 -10.82 5.33
N LEU A 26 9.32 -9.79 6.17
CA LEU A 26 8.85 -9.80 7.56
C LEU A 26 7.33 -10.05 7.66
N ASN A 27 6.90 -10.73 8.73
CA ASN A 27 5.51 -10.93 9.09
C ASN A 27 5.21 -10.21 10.41
N ILE A 28 4.48 -9.09 10.37
CA ILE A 28 4.30 -8.17 11.50
C ILE A 28 2.80 -8.09 11.86
N THR A 29 2.22 -9.23 12.19
CA THR A 29 0.78 -9.35 12.50
C THR A 29 0.41 -8.81 13.88
N GLY A 30 1.37 -8.55 14.77
CA GLY A 30 1.11 -7.94 16.07
C GLY A 30 0.77 -6.44 16.02
N ALA A 31 1.11 -5.75 14.93
CA ALA A 31 0.76 -4.35 14.73
C ALA A 31 -0.60 -4.21 14.04
N ASN A 32 -1.32 -3.12 14.32
CA ASN A 32 -2.55 -2.76 13.59
C ASN A 32 -2.62 -1.26 13.25
N HIS A 33 -1.60 -0.49 13.60
CA HIS A 33 -1.43 0.91 13.18
C HIS A 33 -0.10 1.05 12.43
N VAL A 34 -0.15 1.57 11.21
CA VAL A 34 1.02 1.79 10.35
C VAL A 34 1.15 3.28 10.11
N ILE A 35 2.30 3.84 10.45
CA ILE A 35 2.59 5.26 10.25
C ILE A 35 3.73 5.38 9.25
N HIS A 36 3.43 5.84 8.04
CA HIS A 36 4.45 6.19 7.05
C HIS A 36 4.95 7.59 7.34
N TYR A 37 5.94 7.70 8.24
CA TYR A 37 6.43 8.98 8.74
C TYR A 37 6.96 9.90 7.63
N THR A 38 7.54 9.32 6.58
CA THR A 38 7.93 10.04 5.36
C THR A 38 7.37 9.30 4.15
N ARG A 39 6.83 10.05 3.18
CA ARG A 39 6.29 9.47 1.95
C ARG A 39 7.41 8.95 1.05
N TRP A 40 7.36 7.66 0.73
CA TRP A 40 8.32 7.07 -0.20
C TRP A 40 7.90 7.38 -1.64
N TRP A 41 8.85 7.81 -2.49
CA TRP A 41 8.56 8.26 -3.86
C TRP A 41 7.92 7.16 -4.75
N ASN A 42 8.12 5.89 -4.40
CA ASN A 42 7.53 4.76 -5.11
C ASN A 42 6.35 4.16 -4.32
N PRO A 43 5.09 4.42 -4.73
CA PRO A 43 3.91 3.90 -4.04
C PRO A 43 3.92 2.38 -3.80
N ALA A 44 4.52 1.60 -4.70
CA ALA A 44 4.55 0.15 -4.59
C ALA A 44 5.40 -0.34 -3.40
N VAL A 45 6.50 0.35 -3.08
CA VAL A 45 7.36 0.00 -1.94
C VAL A 45 6.69 0.39 -0.63
N GLU A 46 6.01 1.54 -0.59
CA GLU A 46 5.18 1.98 0.55
C GLU A 46 4.06 0.96 0.82
N GLN A 47 3.35 0.53 -0.23
CA GLN A 47 2.31 -0.49 -0.13
C GLN A 47 2.89 -1.83 0.37
N GLN A 48 4.01 -2.28 -0.18
CA GLN A 48 4.67 -3.51 0.26
C GLN A 48 5.06 -3.47 1.73
N ALA A 49 5.40 -2.30 2.27
CA ALA A 49 5.68 -2.13 3.69
C ALA A 49 4.40 -2.29 4.53
N THR A 50 3.29 -1.67 4.12
CA THR A 50 1.97 -1.86 4.73
C THR A 50 1.53 -3.33 4.70
N ASP A 51 1.78 -4.05 3.60
CA ASP A 51 1.42 -5.46 3.40
C ASP A 51 2.19 -6.43 4.33
N ARG A 52 3.20 -5.94 5.07
CA ARG A 52 3.84 -6.72 6.15
C ARG A 52 2.98 -6.81 7.40
N VAL A 53 2.10 -5.82 7.60
CA VAL A 53 1.14 -5.74 8.70
C VAL A 53 -0.24 -6.26 8.26
N TYR A 54 -0.66 -5.87 7.05
CA TYR A 54 -1.84 -6.44 6.40
C TYR A 54 -1.48 -7.79 5.78
N ARG A 55 -1.43 -8.83 6.61
CA ARG A 55 -0.99 -10.19 6.26
C ARG A 55 -1.93 -11.24 6.85
N ILE A 56 -1.88 -12.46 6.29
CA ILE A 56 -2.53 -13.64 6.87
C ILE A 56 -2.07 -13.82 8.32
N GLY A 57 -3.04 -13.98 9.23
CA GLY A 57 -2.81 -14.04 10.68
C GLY A 57 -2.99 -12.70 11.40
N GLN A 58 -3.33 -11.62 10.68
CA GLN A 58 -3.80 -10.38 11.29
C GLN A 58 -5.28 -10.53 11.70
N GLU A 59 -5.58 -10.20 12.95
CA GLU A 59 -6.93 -10.32 13.53
C GLU A 59 -7.59 -8.96 13.77
N LYS A 60 -6.81 -7.87 13.76
CA LYS A 60 -7.27 -6.51 14.05
C LYS A 60 -7.36 -5.67 12.77
N GLU A 61 -8.25 -4.68 12.77
CA GLU A 61 -8.34 -3.72 11.67
C GLU A 61 -7.03 -2.91 11.56
N VAL A 62 -6.45 -2.90 10.36
CA VAL A 62 -5.19 -2.21 10.08
C VAL A 62 -5.47 -0.79 9.61
N ASN A 63 -5.01 0.19 10.37
CA ASN A 63 -5.12 1.60 10.06
C ASN A 63 -3.79 2.14 9.55
N VAL A 64 -3.83 2.89 8.44
CA VAL A 64 -2.62 3.46 7.81
C VAL A 64 -2.70 4.97 7.84
N TYR A 65 -1.66 5.60 8.37
CA TYR A 65 -1.57 7.05 8.54
C TYR A 65 -0.41 7.63 7.74
N TYR A 66 -0.68 8.78 7.14
CA TYR A 66 0.28 9.60 6.42
C TYR A 66 0.31 10.98 7.07
N PRO A 67 1.19 11.22 8.05
CA PRO A 67 1.43 12.56 8.56
C PRO A 67 1.89 13.44 7.39
N ILE A 68 1.27 14.61 7.25
CA ILE A 68 1.62 15.60 6.22
C ILE A 68 1.72 16.94 6.93
N MET A 69 2.89 17.56 6.84
CA MET A 69 3.08 18.93 7.30
C MET A 69 2.35 19.90 6.36
N THR A 70 1.53 20.78 6.91
CA THR A 70 0.81 21.82 6.17
C THR A 70 1.25 23.20 6.60
N ALA A 71 1.16 24.17 5.70
CA ALA A 71 1.49 25.57 5.95
C ALA A 71 0.66 26.49 5.02
N ASP A 72 0.74 27.80 5.22
CA ASP A 72 0.02 28.77 4.36
C ASP A 72 0.44 28.70 2.88
N ARG A 73 1.65 28.22 2.60
CA ARG A 73 2.14 27.91 1.25
C ARG A 73 2.31 26.41 1.09
N GLU A 74 2.03 25.88 -0.11
CA GLU A 74 2.17 24.46 -0.44
C GLU A 74 3.56 23.96 -0.03
N THR A 75 3.58 23.00 0.89
CA THR A 75 4.79 22.34 1.36
C THR A 75 5.24 21.26 0.37
N VAL A 76 6.50 20.83 0.51
CA VAL A 76 7.01 19.70 -0.26
C VAL A 76 6.21 18.42 0.01
N GLU A 77 5.72 18.22 1.23
CA GLU A 77 4.93 17.04 1.59
C GLU A 77 3.54 17.04 0.96
N GLU A 78 2.86 18.18 0.93
CA GLU A 78 1.57 18.33 0.25
C GLU A 78 1.69 18.07 -1.26
N LYS A 79 2.71 18.66 -1.88
CA LYS A 79 3.00 18.44 -3.30
C LYS A 79 3.33 16.98 -3.59
N LEU A 80 4.19 16.36 -2.77
CA LEU A 80 4.58 14.97 -2.91
C LEU A 80 3.37 14.03 -2.73
N HIS A 81 2.54 14.29 -1.73
CA HIS A 81 1.33 13.50 -1.51
C HIS A 81 0.41 13.52 -2.74
N ARG A 82 0.13 14.71 -3.27
CA ARG A 82 -0.69 14.88 -4.48
C ARG A 82 -0.13 14.11 -5.67
N LEU A 83 1.17 14.21 -5.92
CA LEU A 83 1.84 13.48 -7.01
C LEU A 83 1.77 11.95 -6.83
N LEU A 84 1.91 11.46 -5.59
CA LEU A 84 1.82 10.03 -5.31
C LEU A 84 0.40 9.50 -5.50
N GLU A 85 -0.62 10.24 -5.08
CA GLU A 85 -2.02 9.85 -5.30
C GLU A 85 -2.36 9.86 -6.79
N GLU A 86 -1.86 10.83 -7.56
CA GLU A 86 -2.01 10.83 -9.01
C GLU A 86 -1.33 9.62 -9.67
N LYS A 87 -0.09 9.31 -9.26
CA LYS A 87 0.65 8.13 -9.73
C LYS A 87 -0.08 6.83 -9.41
N LYS A 88 -0.65 6.70 -8.19
CA LYS A 88 -1.48 5.54 -7.79
C LYS A 88 -2.74 5.42 -8.66
N ARG A 89 -3.45 6.53 -8.88
CA ARG A 89 -4.66 6.57 -9.72
C ARG A 89 -4.38 6.12 -11.16
N LEU A 90 -3.31 6.65 -11.76
CA LEU A 90 -2.91 6.26 -13.11
C LEU A 90 -2.56 4.78 -13.21
N ALA A 91 -1.78 4.26 -12.25
CA ALA A 91 -1.43 2.85 -12.21
C ALA A 91 -2.67 1.94 -12.10
N LYS A 92 -3.66 2.33 -11.28
CA LYS A 92 -4.93 1.60 -11.14
C LYS A 92 -5.74 1.58 -12.45
N ASN A 93 -5.73 2.68 -13.21
CA ASN A 93 -6.48 2.78 -14.47
C ASN A 93 -5.85 1.99 -15.62
N ILE A 94 -4.54 1.69 -15.55
CA ILE A 94 -3.86 0.85 -16.55
C ILE A 94 -4.10 -0.63 -16.25
N ILE A 95 -4.16 -1.00 -14.99
CA ILE A 95 -4.51 -2.36 -14.54
C ILE A 95 -6.03 -2.48 -14.47
N VAL A 96 -6.68 -2.45 -15.63
CA VAL A 96 -8.08 -2.88 -15.73
C VAL A 96 -8.05 -4.41 -15.82
N PRO A 97 -8.64 -5.16 -14.87
CA PRO A 97 -8.81 -6.59 -15.04
C PRO A 97 -9.71 -6.79 -16.28
N ASN A 98 -9.32 -7.70 -17.17
CA ASN A 98 -10.10 -8.15 -18.33
C ASN A 98 -11.59 -8.11 -18.00
N ASN A 99 -12.27 -7.07 -18.48
CA ASN A 99 -13.69 -6.92 -18.26
C ASN A 99 -14.36 -8.05 -19.05
N PRO A 100 -15.25 -8.88 -18.47
CA PRO A 100 -15.93 -9.93 -19.22
C PRO A 100 -16.60 -9.40 -20.50
N ILE A 101 -17.05 -8.14 -20.45
CA ILE A 101 -17.61 -7.40 -21.59
C ILE A 101 -16.63 -7.28 -22.76
N GLN A 102 -15.32 -7.14 -22.52
CA GLN A 102 -14.33 -7.12 -23.60
C GLN A 102 -14.11 -8.50 -24.22
N GLY A 103 -14.25 -9.57 -23.43
CA GLY A 103 -14.16 -10.94 -23.93
C GLY A 103 -15.36 -11.33 -24.80
N GLU A 104 -16.56 -10.80 -24.51
CA GLU A 104 -17.74 -10.95 -25.36
C GLU A 104 -17.65 -10.08 -26.61
N LEU A 105 -17.22 -8.82 -26.48
CA LEU A 105 -17.05 -7.92 -27.63
C LEU A 105 -15.97 -8.43 -28.62
N MET A 106 -14.88 -9.01 -28.13
CA MET A 106 -13.87 -9.65 -29.00
C MET A 106 -14.42 -10.90 -29.71
N LYS A 107 -15.28 -11.68 -29.05
CA LYS A 107 -15.92 -12.85 -29.67
C LYS A 107 -16.95 -12.46 -30.73
N GLU A 108 -17.70 -11.40 -30.52
CA GLU A 108 -18.63 -10.87 -31.53
C GLU A 108 -17.87 -10.34 -32.75
N MET A 109 -16.74 -9.65 -32.55
CA MET A 109 -15.90 -9.17 -33.65
C MET A 109 -15.23 -10.30 -34.44
N ASP A 110 -14.82 -11.39 -33.78
CA ASP A 110 -14.25 -12.56 -34.45
C ASP A 110 -15.32 -13.34 -35.26
N GLN A 111 -16.59 -13.34 -34.82
CA GLN A 111 -17.69 -13.98 -35.54
C GLN A 111 -18.17 -13.21 -36.78
N GLU A 112 -17.97 -11.89 -36.84
CA GLU A 112 -18.29 -11.09 -38.03
C GLU A 112 -17.20 -11.16 -39.13
N MET A 113 -16.03 -11.72 -38.82
CA MET A 113 -14.92 -11.89 -39.77
C MET A 113 -14.83 -13.28 -40.43
N GLU A 114 -15.73 -14.22 -40.07
CA GLU A 114 -15.98 -15.48 -40.80
C GLU A 114 -17.20 -15.38 -41.71
#